data_AF-A0A7Y2CWX5-F1
#
_entry.id   AF-A0A7Y2CWX5-F1
#
_cell.length_a   1.000
_cell.length_b   1.000
_cell.length_c   1.000
_cell.angle_alpha   90.00
_cell.angle_beta   90.00
_cell.angle_gamma   90.00
#
_symmetry.space_group_name_H-M   'P 1'
#
loop_
_entity.id
_entity.type
_entity.pdbx_description
1 polymer ?
#
loop_
_entity_poly.entity_id
_entity_poly.type
_entity_poly.pdbx_seq_one_letter_code
_entity_poly.pdbx_strand_id
1 'polypeptide(L)'
;MVEVTLWAGLIPLADNQKKVTVEATTIRDLLRKLGERYPGPKAPIKNEVAVVLDGTVYRNDWSKELPDGAEVFLMRRLAGG
;
A
#
# COMPACT_ATOMS: atom_id res chain seq x y z
N MET A 1 -1.81 -11.29 -8.90
CA MET A 1 -2.36 -10.88 -7.57
C MET A 1 -1.21 -10.56 -6.63
N VAL A 2 -1.36 -9.56 -5.77
CA VAL A 2 -0.32 -9.18 -4.79
C VAL A 2 -0.85 -9.17 -3.36
N GLU A 3 0.02 -9.56 -2.42
CA GLU A 3 -0.29 -9.50 -0.99
C GLU A 3 0.20 -8.17 -0.41
N VAL A 4 -0.70 -7.41 0.20
CA VAL A 4 -0.40 -6.13 0.84
C VAL A 4 -0.49 -6.27 2.35
N THR A 5 0.62 -6.02 3.02
CA THR A 5 0.66 -5.92 4.48
C THR A 5 0.53 -4.45 4.91
N LEU A 6 -0.44 -4.18 5.79
CA LEU A 6 -0.72 -2.86 6.33
C LEU A 6 0.04 -2.62 7.62
N TRP A 7 0.54 -1.39 7.83
CA TRP A 7 1.07 -1.00 9.15
C TRP A 7 -0.06 -0.86 10.17
N ALA A 8 0.28 -0.95 11.47
CA ALA A 8 -0.68 -1.01 12.58
C ALA A 8 -1.81 0.05 12.57
N GLY A 9 -1.53 1.27 12.10
CA GLY A 9 -2.51 2.37 12.04
C GLY A 9 -3.45 2.32 10.83
N LEU A 10 -3.16 1.52 9.80
CA LEU A 10 -4.10 1.29 8.69
C LEU A 10 -5.04 0.10 8.96
N ILE A 11 -4.69 -0.79 9.89
CA ILE A 11 -5.49 -1.99 10.21
C ILE A 11 -6.93 -1.62 10.58
N PRO A 12 -7.19 -0.67 11.52
CA PRO A 12 -8.57 -0.30 11.88
C PRO A 12 -9.36 0.33 10.72
N LEU A 13 -8.65 0.85 9.71
CA LEU A 13 -9.25 1.50 8.55
C LEU A 13 -9.57 0.48 7.44
N ALA A 14 -8.96 -0.71 7.45
CA ALA A 14 -9.15 -1.76 6.47
C ALA A 14 -9.88 -2.98 7.07
N ASP A 15 -11.01 -2.74 7.73
CA ASP A 15 -11.84 -3.76 8.39
C ASP A 15 -11.09 -4.66 9.38
N ASN A 16 -10.09 -4.10 10.07
CA ASN A 16 -9.20 -4.83 10.97
C ASN A 16 -8.36 -5.95 10.30
N GLN A 17 -8.17 -5.87 8.98
CA GLN A 17 -7.32 -6.81 8.24
C GLN A 17 -5.88 -6.31 8.21
N LYS A 18 -4.94 -7.15 8.66
CA LYS A 18 -3.50 -6.85 8.57
C LYS A 18 -2.93 -7.08 7.17
N LYS A 19 -3.43 -8.11 6.48
CA LYS A 19 -3.00 -8.51 5.14
C LYS A 19 -4.22 -8.50 4.23
N VAL A 20 -4.09 -7.88 3.06
CA VAL A 20 -5.15 -7.83 2.05
C VAL A 20 -4.59 -8.19 0.70
N THR A 21 -5.29 -9.05 -0.02
CA THR A 21 -4.93 -9.40 -1.40
C THR A 21 -5.61 -8.44 -2.36
N VAL A 22 -4.82 -7.82 -3.24
CA VAL A 22 -5.30 -6.88 -4.25
C VAL A 22 -4.78 -7.32 -5.60
N GLU A 23 -5.64 -7.33 -6.60
CA GLU A 23 -5.22 -7.53 -7.99
C GLU A 23 -4.82 -6.19 -8.56
N ALA A 24 -3.52 -5.92 -8.70
CA ALA A 24 -3.01 -4.66 -9.23
C ALA A 24 -1.75 -4.91 -10.06
N THR A 25 -1.57 -4.12 -11.11
CA THR A 25 -0.41 -4.21 -12.02
C THR A 25 0.69 -3.20 -11.70
N THR A 26 0.35 -2.13 -10.98
CA THR A 26 1.29 -1.07 -10.59
C THR A 26 1.01 -0.58 -9.19
N ILE A 27 1.98 0.09 -8.56
CA ILE A 27 1.80 0.70 -7.23
C ILE A 27 0.64 1.72 -7.26
N ARG A 28 0.53 2.53 -8.31
CA ARG A 28 -0.60 3.46 -8.48
C ARG A 28 -1.95 2.73 -8.51
N ASP A 29 -2.04 1.64 -9.27
CA ASP A 29 -3.27 0.85 -9.37
C ASP A 29 -3.63 0.19 -8.04
N LEU A 30 -2.62 -0.31 -7.31
CA LEU A 30 -2.77 -0.87 -5.97
C LEU A 30 -3.37 0.13 -4.99
N LEU A 31 -2.78 1.32 -4.87
CA LEU A 31 -3.24 2.35 -3.94
C LEU A 31 -4.66 2.83 -4.29
N ARG A 32 -4.98 2.93 -5.58
CA ARG A 32 -6.33 3.25 -6.06
C ARG A 32 -7.34 2.20 -5.65
N LYS A 33 -7.10 0.93 -5.99
CA LYS A 33 -7.99 -0.20 -5.66
C LYS A 33 -8.14 -0.40 -4.16
N LEU A 34 -7.07 -0.21 -3.41
CA LEU A 34 -7.11 -0.28 -1.95
C LEU A 34 -8.00 0.83 -1.36
N GLY A 35 -7.93 2.05 -1.89
CA GLY A 35 -8.78 3.17 -1.47
C GLY A 35 -10.24 3.09 -1.98
N GLU A 36 -10.49 2.35 -3.06
CA GLU A 36 -11.84 2.02 -3.54
C GLU A 36 -12.48 0.93 -2.66
N ARG A 37 -11.71 -0.09 -2.28
CA ARG A 37 -12.16 -1.20 -1.42
C ARG A 37 -12.35 -0.76 0.03
N TYR A 38 -11.45 0.07 0.54
CA TYR A 38 -11.51 0.61 1.89
C TYR A 38 -11.46 2.15 1.81
N PRO A 39 -12.57 2.83 2.13
CA PRO A 39 -12.60 4.30 2.09
C PRO A 39 -11.79 4.93 3.23
N GLY A 40 -11.62 4.25 4.37
CA GLY A 40 -10.85 4.75 5.52
C GLY A 40 -9.36 5.03 5.23
N PRO A 41 -8.62 4.10 4.60
CA PRO A 41 -7.22 4.28 4.21
C PRO A 41 -7.00 5.34 3.12
N LYS A 42 -8.04 5.77 2.40
CA LYS A 42 -7.91 6.67 1.24
C LYS A 42 -7.23 8.01 1.57
N ALA A 43 -7.53 8.59 2.73
CA ALA A 43 -6.92 9.84 3.18
C ALA A 43 -5.43 9.70 3.54
N PRO A 44 -5.02 8.78 4.45
CA PRO A 44 -3.60 8.60 4.80
C PRO A 44 -2.74 8.09 3.64
N ILE A 45 -3.29 7.28 2.74
CA ILE A 45 -2.57 6.77 1.56
C ILE A 45 -2.11 7.91 0.63
N LYS A 46 -2.93 8.95 0.45
CA LYS A 46 -2.68 9.99 -0.55
C LYS A 46 -1.42 10.82 -0.29
N ASN A 47 -1.07 11.03 0.99
CA ASN A 47 -0.06 12.03 1.37
C ASN A 47 1.11 11.46 2.20
N GLU A 48 0.95 10.30 2.84
CA GLU A 48 1.88 9.84 3.88
C GLU A 48 2.32 8.37 3.73
N VAL A 49 2.10 7.75 2.56
CA VAL A 49 2.48 6.34 2.36
C VAL A 49 3.84 6.22 1.67
N ALA A 50 4.66 5.28 2.12
CA ALA A 50 5.72 4.68 1.34
C ALA A 50 5.38 3.20 1.12
N VAL A 51 5.77 2.69 -0.04
CA VAL A 51 5.45 1.33 -0.49
C VAL A 51 6.75 0.56 -0.56
N VAL A 52 6.85 -0.53 0.20
CA VAL A 52 7.95 -1.48 0.07
C VAL A 52 7.50 -2.58 -0.86
N LEU A 53 8.25 -2.80 -1.93
CA LEU A 53 8.04 -3.88 -2.89
C LEU A 53 9.29 -4.74 -2.89
N ASP A 54 9.16 -6.01 -2.47
CA ASP A 54 10.26 -6.97 -2.39
C ASP A 54 11.52 -6.40 -1.69
N GLY A 55 11.31 -5.70 -0.57
CA GLY A 55 12.38 -5.07 0.22
C GLY A 55 12.85 -3.70 -0.28
N THR A 56 12.39 -3.23 -1.45
CA THR A 56 12.74 -1.93 -2.02
C THR A 56 11.70 -0.88 -1.66
N VAL A 57 12.12 0.26 -1.09
CA VAL A 57 11.21 1.33 -0.65
C VAL A 57 10.98 2.37 -1.75
N TYR A 58 9.72 2.53 -2.14
CA TYR A 58 9.23 3.52 -3.10
C TYR A 58 8.42 4.61 -2.38
N ARG A 59 8.82 5.87 -2.57
CA ARG A 59 8.19 7.03 -1.91
C ARG A 59 7.48 8.00 -2.86
N ASN A 60 7.96 8.08 -4.09
CA ASN A 60 7.46 9.02 -5.10
C ASN A 60 7.31 8.36 -6.49
N ASP A 61 7.69 7.09 -6.64
CA ASP A 61 7.59 6.37 -7.91
C ASP A 61 6.45 5.35 -7.81
N TRP A 62 5.28 5.77 -8.29
CA TRP A 62 4.06 4.97 -8.29
C TRP A 62 3.84 4.23 -9.61
N SER A 63 4.71 4.47 -10.59
CA SER A 63 4.65 3.84 -11.92
C SER A 63 5.26 2.44 -11.95
N LYS A 64 5.89 2.01 -10.85
CA LYS A 64 6.49 0.67 -10.78
C LYS A 64 5.44 -0.42 -10.91
N GLU A 65 5.76 -1.35 -11.78
CA GLU A 65 4.99 -2.57 -11.97
C GLU A 65 5.11 -3.46 -10.74
N LEU A 66 4.01 -4.14 -10.45
CA LEU A 66 3.90 -5.10 -9.38
C LEU A 66 3.92 -6.49 -10.02
N PRO A 67 5.00 -7.27 -9.85
CA PRO A 67 5.05 -8.65 -10.32
C PRO A 67 3.94 -9.48 -9.65
N ASP A 68 3.51 -10.53 -10.35
CA ASP A 68 2.57 -11.47 -9.77
C ASP A 68 3.19 -12.21 -8.57
N GLY A 69 2.45 -12.25 -7.46
CA GLY A 69 2.93 -12.83 -6.22
C GLY A 69 3.89 -11.93 -5.42
N ALA A 70 4.10 -10.69 -5.83
CA ALA A 70 4.97 -9.77 -5.10
C ALA A 70 4.45 -9.47 -3.69
N GLU A 71 5.38 -9.29 -2.75
CA GLU A 71 5.08 -8.89 -1.38
C GLU A 71 5.17 -7.37 -1.26
N VAL A 72 4.07 -6.76 -0.85
CA VAL A 72 3.96 -5.32 -0.70
C VAL A 72 3.73 -4.96 0.76
N PHE A 73 4.51 -4.03 1.30
CA PHE A 73 4.28 -3.46 2.62
C PHE A 73 3.98 -1.97 2.52
N LEU A 74 2.86 -1.54 3.12
CA LEU A 74 2.58 -0.12 3.30
C LEU A 74 3.19 0.35 4.61
N MET A 75 3.92 1.44 4.57
CA MET A 75 4.51 2.08 5.75
C MET A 75 4.27 3.59 5.74
N ARG A 76 4.23 4.19 6.93
CA ARG A 76 4.18 5.66 7.03
C ARG A 76 5.48 6.22 6.49
N ARG A 77 5.36 7.32 5.75
CA ARG A 77 6.49 8.16 5.41
C ARG A 77 7.05 8.72 6.71
N LEU A 78 8.21 8.21 7.12
CA LEU A 78 8.98 8.84 8.18
C LEU A 78 9.43 10.20 7.64
N ALA A 79 9.03 11.29 8.29
CA ALA A 79 9.67 12.58 8.08
C ALA A 79 11.14 12.39 8.47
N GLY A 80 12.03 12.43 7.48
CA GLY A 80 13.44 12.62 7.78
C GLY A 80 13.57 13.99 8.45
N GLY A 81 14.18 14.03 9.64
CA GLY A 81 14.52 15.28 10.30
C GLY A 81 15.49 16.11 9.48
#